data_AF-A0A2V2RT04-F1
#
_entry.id   AF-A0A2V2RT04-F1
#
_cell.length_a   1.000
_cell.length_b   1.000
_cell.length_c   1.000
_cell.angle_alpha   90.00
_cell.angle_beta   90.00
_cell.angle_gamma   90.00
#
_symmetry.space_group_name_H-M   'P 1'
#
loop_
_entity.id
_entity.type
_entity.pdbx_description
1 polymer ?
#
loop_
_entity_poly.entity_id
_entity_poly.type
_entity_poly.pdbx_seq_one_letter_code
_entity_poly.pdbx_strand_id
1 'polypeptide(L)'
;MTQSATDRGGAGDAIVNEIDAGRLCAYFVLPFQTKGYGSMEMKLLTTIKRTLKEAPFRPFNILLDNGAKIPVTHPDCVILSADVCMVLDSRGLPWTVDTWHVSGINFEVPRRKTRRKK
;
A
#
# COMPACT_ATOMS: atom_id res chain seq x y z
N MET A 1 47.24 25.74 -8.81
CA MET A 1 46.40 26.57 -7.92
C MET A 1 45.21 27.03 -8.75
N THR A 2 43.93 26.70 -8.55
CA THR A 2 43.21 25.98 -7.49
C THR A 2 41.79 25.70 -8.04
N GLN A 3 41.31 24.45 -7.95
CA GLN A 3 39.92 23.93 -7.78
C GLN A 3 38.77 24.54 -8.63
N SER A 4 38.09 23.84 -9.55
CA SER A 4 37.14 22.71 -9.42
C SER A 4 35.97 22.92 -8.45
N ALA A 5 34.77 23.14 -9.00
CA ALA A 5 33.50 22.93 -8.31
C ALA A 5 32.49 22.26 -9.25
N THR A 6 32.56 20.93 -9.28
CA THR A 6 31.48 20.05 -9.76
C THR A 6 30.45 20.00 -8.65
N ASP A 7 29.27 20.58 -8.88
CA ASP A 7 28.20 20.56 -7.89
C ASP A 7 27.52 19.19 -7.85
N ARG A 8 27.29 18.73 -6.63
CA ARG A 8 26.85 17.39 -6.23
C ARG A 8 25.32 17.36 -6.33
N GLY A 9 24.72 16.29 -6.84
CA GLY A 9 24.41 15.15 -5.99
C GLY A 9 22.98 15.23 -5.46
N GLY A 10 22.00 14.96 -6.33
CA GLY A 10 20.66 14.53 -5.93
C GLY A 10 20.61 13.01 -5.93
N ALA A 11 21.33 12.37 -5.01
CA ALA A 11 21.21 10.93 -4.79
C ALA A 11 19.81 10.67 -4.22
N GLY A 12 18.87 10.30 -5.08
CA GLY A 12 17.69 9.58 -4.63
C GLY A 12 18.15 8.21 -4.19
N ASP A 13 18.21 7.98 -2.88
CA ASP A 13 18.46 6.66 -2.30
C ASP A 13 17.33 5.71 -2.71
N ALA A 14 17.50 5.04 -3.85
CA ALA A 14 16.78 3.83 -4.16
C ALA A 14 17.40 2.71 -3.32
N ILE A 15 16.73 2.35 -2.23
CA ILE A 15 17.04 1.11 -1.50
C ILE A 15 16.58 -0.05 -2.40
N VAL A 16 17.48 -0.51 -3.28
CA VAL A 16 17.32 -1.75 -4.03
C VAL A 16 17.77 -2.87 -3.10
N ASN A 17 16.83 -3.48 -2.39
CA ASN A 17 17.11 -4.73 -1.70
C ASN A 17 17.08 -5.86 -2.74
N GLU A 18 18.23 -6.50 -2.87
CA GLU A 18 18.53 -7.63 -3.74
C GLU A 18 17.51 -8.76 -3.58
N ILE A 19 17.10 -9.30 -4.72
CA ILE A 19 15.91 -10.15 -4.89
C ILE A 19 16.33 -11.60 -4.68
N ASP A 20 16.03 -12.15 -3.50
CA ASP A 20 16.16 -13.59 -3.28
C ASP A 20 14.85 -14.31 -3.63
N ALA A 21 14.98 -15.31 -4.50
CA ALA A 21 13.88 -16.05 -5.11
C ALA A 21 13.20 -16.95 -4.05
N GLY A 22 12.18 -16.43 -3.37
CA GLY A 22 11.38 -17.29 -2.49
C GLY A 22 10.18 -16.66 -1.78
N ARG A 23 10.20 -15.36 -1.49
CA ARG A 23 9.08 -14.64 -0.84
C ARG A 23 9.11 -13.16 -1.24
N LEU A 24 8.42 -12.82 -2.32
CA LEU A 24 8.25 -11.44 -2.77
C LEU A 24 7.09 -10.81 -2.03
N CYS A 25 7.34 -9.79 -1.22
CA CYS A 25 6.47 -8.64 -1.04
C CYS A 25 7.32 -7.45 -0.56
N ALA A 26 7.85 -6.70 -1.52
CA ALA A 26 8.57 -5.47 -1.28
C ALA A 26 7.58 -4.31 -1.15
N TYR A 27 7.59 -3.62 -0.01
CA TYR A 27 6.92 -2.33 0.13
C TYR A 27 7.68 -1.29 -0.69
N PHE A 28 7.29 -1.08 -1.95
CA PHE A 28 7.78 0.08 -2.70
C PHE A 28 7.02 1.32 -2.24
N VAL A 29 7.61 2.07 -1.31
CA VAL A 29 7.18 3.43 -0.98
C VAL A 29 7.81 4.36 -2.02
N LEU A 30 7.13 4.55 -3.15
CA LEU A 30 7.58 5.53 -4.14
C LEU A 30 7.52 6.94 -3.54
N PRO A 31 8.59 7.76 -3.67
CA PRO A 31 8.56 9.15 -3.23
C PRO A 31 7.51 9.92 -4.05
N PHE A 32 6.57 10.50 -3.32
CA PHE A 32 5.35 11.08 -3.83
C PHE A 32 5.54 12.57 -4.16
N GLN A 33 5.36 12.95 -5.43
CA GLN A 33 5.16 14.36 -5.82
C GLN A 33 3.66 14.66 -5.78
N THR A 34 3.22 15.46 -4.80
CA THR A 34 1.86 16.01 -4.72
C THR A 34 1.62 17.04 -5.83
N LYS A 35 1.19 16.62 -7.02
CA LYS A 35 0.58 17.57 -7.97
C LYS A 35 -0.92 17.69 -7.67
N GLY A 36 -1.29 18.59 -6.75
CA GLY A 36 -2.65 19.17 -6.71
C GLY A 36 -3.82 18.27 -6.27
N TYR A 37 -3.60 17.19 -5.50
CA TYR A 37 -4.68 16.35 -4.99
C TYR A 37 -5.35 16.96 -3.74
N GLY A 38 -6.69 16.91 -3.70
CA GLY A 38 -7.49 17.55 -2.66
C GLY A 38 -7.18 17.05 -1.24
N SER A 39 -7.29 17.93 -0.24
CA SER A 39 -6.95 17.68 1.18
C SER A 39 -7.61 16.44 1.80
N MET A 40 -8.76 16.01 1.29
CA MET A 40 -9.50 14.85 1.81
C MET A 40 -8.88 13.51 1.41
N GLU A 41 -8.34 13.43 0.20
CA GLU A 41 -7.79 12.21 -0.41
C GLU A 41 -6.46 11.82 0.24
N MET A 42 -5.65 12.83 0.58
CA MET A 42 -4.40 12.66 1.33
C MET A 42 -4.61 12.05 2.71
N LYS A 43 -5.73 12.32 3.38
CA LYS A 43 -6.03 11.75 4.70
C LYS A 43 -6.28 10.25 4.62
N LEU A 44 -6.90 9.78 3.54
CA LEU A 44 -7.24 8.37 3.39
C LEU A 44 -6.01 7.51 3.07
N LEU A 45 -5.18 7.93 2.11
CA LEU A 45 -3.93 7.21 1.80
C LEU A 45 -2.99 7.19 3.01
N THR A 46 -2.94 8.28 3.78
CA THR A 46 -2.17 8.33 5.03
C THR A 46 -2.72 7.35 6.08
N THR A 47 -4.05 7.25 6.21
CA THR A 47 -4.69 6.26 7.08
C THR A 47 -4.34 4.84 6.67
N ILE A 48 -4.44 4.50 5.39
CA ILE A 48 -4.10 3.16 4.89
C ILE A 48 -2.62 2.85 5.16
N LYS A 49 -1.72 3.79 4.85
CA LYS A 49 -0.28 3.65 5.14
C LYS A 49 0.01 3.44 6.63
N ARG A 50 -0.73 4.12 7.51
CA ARG A 50 -0.62 3.93 8.96
C ARG A 50 -1.09 2.54 9.36
N THR A 51 -2.27 2.10 8.90
CA THR A 51 -2.83 0.78 9.20
C THR A 51 -1.93 -0.37 8.71
N LEU A 52 -1.28 -0.22 7.54
CA LEU A 52 -0.31 -1.20 7.04
C LEU A 52 0.94 -1.33 7.93
N LYS A 53 1.29 -0.27 8.67
CA LYS A 53 2.45 -0.24 9.59
C LYS A 53 2.09 -0.58 11.04
N GLU A 54 0.81 -0.76 11.37
CA GLU A 54 0.39 -1.09 12.74
C GLU A 54 0.79 -2.52 13.11
N ALA A 55 1.34 -2.68 14.32
CA ALA A 55 1.71 -3.97 14.91
C ALA A 55 0.91 -4.20 16.21
N PRO A 56 0.15 -5.31 16.36
CA PRO A 56 -0.03 -6.37 15.37
C PRO A 56 -0.87 -5.91 14.17
N PHE A 57 -0.55 -6.43 12.99
CA PHE A 57 -1.33 -6.12 11.79
C PHE A 57 -2.78 -6.57 11.95
N ARG A 58 -3.71 -5.68 11.62
CA ARG A 58 -5.15 -5.95 11.66
C ARG A 58 -5.71 -6.00 10.23
N PRO A 59 -6.21 -7.17 9.77
CA PRO A 59 -6.89 -7.26 8.48
C PRO A 59 -8.03 -6.26 8.35
N PHE A 60 -8.19 -5.70 7.15
CA PHE A 60 -9.23 -4.72 6.84
C PHE A 60 -9.71 -4.89 5.38
N ASN A 61 -10.82 -4.24 5.03
CA ASN A 61 -11.29 -4.14 3.67
C ASN A 61 -11.09 -2.71 3.17
N ILE A 62 -10.59 -2.57 1.95
CA ILE A 62 -10.64 -1.31 1.21
C ILE A 62 -12.05 -1.17 0.64
N LEU A 63 -12.70 -0.06 0.96
CA LEU A 63 -14.01 0.28 0.42
C LEU A 63 -13.82 1.08 -0.86
N LEU A 64 -14.57 0.69 -1.90
CA LEU A 64 -14.63 1.44 -3.14
C LEU A 64 -15.88 2.31 -3.18
N ASP A 65 -15.88 3.31 -4.05
CA ASP A 65 -17.01 4.21 -4.33
C ASP A 65 -18.24 3.47 -4.89
N ASN A 66 -18.02 2.41 -5.68
CA ASN A 66 -19.05 1.52 -6.20
C ASN A 66 -19.64 0.56 -5.14
N GLY A 67 -19.21 0.68 -3.88
CA GLY A 67 -19.65 -0.16 -2.77
C GLY A 67 -18.94 -1.52 -2.68
N ALA A 68 -18.05 -1.85 -3.61
CA ALA A 68 -17.24 -3.06 -3.54
C ALA A 68 -16.26 -3.01 -2.35
N LYS A 69 -15.88 -4.19 -1.87
CA LYS A 69 -14.98 -4.37 -0.74
C LYS A 69 -13.84 -5.28 -1.15
N ILE A 70 -12.62 -4.77 -1.05
CA ILE A 70 -11.41 -5.55 -1.37
C ILE A 70 -10.75 -5.95 -0.06
N PRO A 71 -10.69 -7.26 0.26
CA PRO A 71 -10.10 -7.73 1.51
C PRO A 71 -8.57 -7.62 1.45
N VAL A 72 -8.00 -7.00 2.48
CA VAL A 72 -6.56 -6.94 2.73
C VAL A 72 -6.25 -7.82 3.94
N THR A 73 -5.75 -9.03 3.67
CA THR A 73 -5.50 -10.05 4.70
C THR A 73 -4.10 -9.97 5.30
N HIS A 74 -3.16 -9.34 4.61
CA HIS A 74 -1.77 -9.19 5.03
C HIS A 74 -1.24 -7.85 4.50
N PRO A 75 -0.34 -7.15 5.21
CA PRO A 75 0.15 -5.85 4.76
C PRO A 75 0.98 -5.96 3.48
N ASP A 76 1.63 -7.11 3.29
CA ASP A 76 2.36 -7.47 2.08
C ASP A 76 1.47 -7.63 0.83
N CYS A 77 0.18 -7.89 1.01
CA CYS A 77 -0.74 -8.06 -0.11
C CYS A 77 -1.15 -6.74 -0.75
N VAL A 78 -0.61 -5.58 -0.32
CA VAL A 78 -1.02 -4.27 -0.82
C VAL A 78 0.17 -3.46 -1.30
N ILE A 79 0.07 -2.96 -2.53
CA ILE A 79 0.96 -1.95 -3.08
C ILE A 79 0.13 -0.70 -3.29
N LEU A 80 0.57 0.42 -2.71
CA LEU A 80 -0.16 1.68 -2.75
C LEU A 80 0.74 2.78 -3.33
N SER A 81 0.38 3.25 -4.52
CA SER A 81 0.96 4.41 -5.20
C SER A 81 0.02 5.63 -5.07
N ALA A 82 0.39 6.74 -5.69
CA ALA A 82 -0.44 7.95 -5.78
C ALA A 82 -1.74 7.69 -6.54
N ASP A 83 -1.64 7.00 -7.68
CA ASP A 83 -2.75 6.83 -8.63
C ASP A 83 -3.33 5.41 -8.60
N VAL A 84 -2.56 4.43 -8.11
CA VAL A 84 -2.93 3.00 -8.19
C VAL A 84 -2.79 2.33 -6.83
N CYS A 85 -3.84 1.60 -6.44
CA CYS A 85 -3.84 0.63 -5.36
C CYS A 85 -3.94 -0.78 -5.96
N MET A 86 -2.96 -1.62 -5.68
CA MET A 86 -2.96 -3.02 -6.07
C MET A 86 -3.08 -3.90 -4.83
N VAL A 87 -4.04 -4.82 -4.83
CA VAL A 87 -4.24 -5.79 -3.75
C VAL A 87 -4.17 -7.20 -4.30
N LEU A 88 -3.37 -8.07 -3.68
CA LEU A 88 -3.32 -9.49 -4.02
C LEU A 88 -4.44 -10.26 -3.31
N ASP A 89 -5.23 -11.03 -4.08
CA ASP A 89 -6.22 -11.93 -3.50
C ASP A 89 -5.56 -13.18 -2.88
N SER A 90 -6.37 -14.06 -2.26
CA SER A 90 -5.87 -15.31 -1.68
C SER A 90 -5.30 -16.30 -2.71
N ARG A 91 -5.51 -16.07 -4.00
CA ARG A 91 -4.96 -16.85 -5.11
C ARG A 91 -3.68 -16.21 -5.68
N GLY A 92 -3.25 -15.08 -5.14
CA GLY A 92 -2.11 -14.31 -5.63
C GLY A 92 -2.41 -13.50 -6.89
N LEU A 93 -3.68 -13.31 -7.25
CA LEU A 93 -4.08 -12.51 -8.40
C LEU A 93 -4.24 -11.03 -8.00
N PRO A 94 -3.67 -10.09 -8.78
CA PRO A 94 -3.75 -8.68 -8.47
C PRO A 94 -5.14 -8.10 -8.79
N TRP A 95 -5.65 -7.32 -7.86
CA TRP A 95 -6.78 -6.41 -8.02
C TRP A 95 -6.22 -5.02 -8.12
N THR A 96 -6.30 -4.42 -9.31
CA THR A 96 -5.86 -3.05 -9.54
C THR A 96 -7.07 -2.13 -9.46
N VAL A 97 -6.95 -1.08 -8.65
CA VAL A 97 -7.97 -0.05 -8.51
C VAL A 97 -7.28 1.31 -8.47
N ASP A 98 -7.85 2.30 -9.15
CA ASP A 98 -7.38 3.67 -8.99
C ASP A 98 -7.64 4.15 -7.55
N THR A 99 -6.66 4.84 -6.97
CA THR A 99 -6.77 5.37 -5.60
C THR A 99 -7.94 6.32 -5.43
N TRP A 100 -8.42 6.95 -6.51
CA TRP A 100 -9.57 7.85 -6.51
C TRP A 100 -10.89 7.13 -6.23
N HIS A 101 -10.97 5.85 -6.55
CA HIS A 101 -12.14 5.03 -6.25
C HIS A 101 -12.13 4.51 -4.81
N VAL A 102 -11.03 4.70 -4.07
CA VAL A 102 -10.95 4.27 -2.67
C VAL A 102 -11.71 5.26 -1.80
N SER A 103 -12.83 4.80 -1.23
CA SER A 103 -13.74 5.61 -0.42
C SER A 103 -13.47 5.48 1.08
N GLY A 104 -12.81 4.40 1.52
CA GLY A 104 -12.55 4.18 2.94
C GLY A 104 -11.84 2.87 3.28
N ILE A 105 -11.69 2.62 4.57
CA ILE A 105 -11.29 1.32 5.12
C ILE A 105 -12.32 0.82 6.14
N ASN A 106 -12.56 -0.49 6.17
CA ASN A 106 -13.44 -1.13 7.14
C ASN A 106 -12.75 -2.34 7.78
N PHE A 107 -12.70 -2.39 9.11
CA PHE A 107 -12.08 -3.48 9.88
C PHE A 107 -13.01 -4.68 10.13
N GLU A 108 -14.23 -4.67 9.58
CA GLU A 108 -15.13 -5.81 9.58
C GLU A 108 -14.65 -6.88 8.60
N VAL A 109 -13.59 -7.59 8.98
CA VAL A 109 -13.23 -8.82 8.29
C VAL A 109 -14.13 -9.91 8.84
N PRO A 110 -14.91 -10.62 8.00
CA PRO A 110 -15.74 -11.71 8.48
C PRO A 110 -14.82 -12.73 9.12
N ARG A 111 -14.84 -12.81 10.46
CA ARG A 111 -14.16 -13.87 11.20
C ARG A 111 -14.68 -15.17 10.61
N ARG A 112 -13.79 -15.91 9.94
CA ARG A 112 -14.10 -17.25 9.42
C ARG A 112 -14.73 -18.01 10.58
N LYS A 113 -16.05 -18.22 10.54
CA LYS A 113 -16.76 -18.92 11.61
C LYS A 113 -16.15 -20.31 11.67
N THR A 114 -15.25 -20.52 12.62
CA THR A 114 -14.63 -21.81 12.84
C THR A 114 -15.78 -22.70 13.26
N ARG A 115 -16.23 -23.58 12.35
CA ARG A 115 -17.18 -24.64 12.69
C ARG A 115 -16.50 -25.46 13.79
N ARG A 116 -16.82 -25.19 15.06
CA ARG A 116 -16.50 -26.08 16.15
C ARG A 116 -17.25 -27.38 15.86
N LYS A 117 -16.54 -28.42 15.46
CA LYS A 117 -17.07 -29.79 15.49
C LYS A 117 -17.33 -30.08 16.97
N LYS A 118 -18.60 -30.33 17.31
CA LYS A 118 -19.02 -30.85 18.60
C LYS A 118 -19.01 -32.37 18.53
#